data_AF-A0A1V8M8I5-F1
#
_entry.id   AF-A0A1V8M8I5-F1
#
_cell.length_a   1.000
_cell.length_b   1.000
_cell.length_c   1.000
_cell.angle_alpha   90.00
_cell.angle_beta   90.00
_cell.angle_gamma   90.00
#
_symmetry.space_group_name_H-M   'P 1'
#
loop_
_entity.id
_entity.type
_entity.pdbx_description
1 polymer ?
#
loop_
_entity_poly.entity_id
_entity_poly.type
_entity_poly.pdbx_seq_one_letter_code
_entity_poly.pdbx_strand_id
1 'polypeptide(L)'
;MSQPRNNNLLLKTLVMGGFIAALVYFFHPGVGSFSLIINGEPVADPLIRFAAIPTLLIAMLFTGILMFLAFLGVGMFMFIAALAFIMLGVFMVAPYFWPVLVIIFLVIVLMSIGNTKDS
;
A
#
# COMPACT_ATOMS: atom_id res chain seq x y z
N MET A 1 -26.07 11.08 -31.99
CA MET A 1 -25.93 12.34 -31.23
C MET A 1 -24.45 12.59 -31.01
N SER A 2 -23.87 13.57 -31.70
CA SER A 2 -22.46 13.94 -31.62
C SER A 2 -22.23 14.83 -30.39
N GLN A 3 -21.48 14.34 -29.39
CA GLN A 3 -21.07 15.15 -28.24
C GLN A 3 -20.13 16.28 -28.72
N PRO A 4 -20.39 17.56 -28.36
CA PRO A 4 -19.45 18.63 -28.61
C PRO A 4 -18.21 18.43 -27.73
N ARG A 5 -17.06 18.21 -28.37
CA ARG A 5 -15.76 18.00 -27.73
C ARG A 5 -15.37 19.28 -26.99
N ASN A 6 -15.51 19.30 -25.66
CA ASN A 6 -15.19 20.46 -24.82
C ASN A 6 -13.66 20.64 -24.69
N ASN A 7 -13.04 21.15 -25.76
CA ASN A 7 -11.60 21.41 -25.84
C ASN A 7 -11.16 22.57 -24.91
N ASN A 8 -12.12 23.28 -24.29
CA ASN A 8 -11.87 24.47 -23.48
C ASN A 8 -11.73 24.16 -22.00
N LEU A 9 -12.07 22.96 -21.53
CA LEU A 9 -11.89 22.58 -20.13
C LEU A 9 -10.41 22.58 -19.74
N LEU A 10 -9.56 21.95 -20.55
CA LEU A 10 -8.13 21.87 -20.31
C LEU A 10 -7.48 23.27 -20.27
N LEU A 11 -7.87 24.14 -21.20
CA LEU A 11 -7.42 25.54 -21.25
C LEU A 11 -7.90 26.35 -20.04
N LYS A 12 -9.17 26.21 -19.64
CA LYS A 12 -9.71 26.88 -18.44
C LYS A 12 -9.00 26.44 -17.17
N THR A 13 -8.73 25.14 -17.04
CA THR A 13 -7.99 24.60 -15.89
C THR A 13 -6.54 25.11 -15.87
N LEU A 14 -5.87 25.18 -17.03
CA LEU A 14 -4.51 25.71 -17.14
C LEU A 14 -4.45 27.19 -16.74
N VAL A 15 -5.40 28.00 -17.24
CA VAL A 15 -5.48 29.44 -16.94
C VAL A 15 -5.79 29.67 -15.46
N MET A 16 -6.76 28.96 -14.89
CA MET A 16 -7.07 29.04 -13.45
C MET A 16 -5.89 28.60 -12.59
N GLY A 17 -5.24 27.47 -12.93
CA GLY A 17 -4.07 26.99 -12.23
C GLY A 17 -2.89 27.97 -12.28
N GLY A 18 -2.61 28.54 -13.46
CA GLY A 18 -1.57 29.55 -13.63
C GLY A 18 -1.86 30.84 -12.86
N PHE A 19 -3.11 31.31 -12.87
CA PHE A 19 -3.53 32.48 -12.11
C PHE A 19 -3.36 32.26 -10.60
N ILE A 20 -3.79 31.10 -10.09
CA ILE A 20 -3.61 30.74 -8.67
C ILE A 20 -2.13 30.66 -8.32
N ALA A 21 -1.30 30.00 -9.15
CA ALA A 21 0.14 29.90 -8.93
C ALA A 21 0.82 31.28 -8.88
N ALA A 22 0.42 32.19 -9.77
CA ALA A 22 0.91 33.57 -9.80
C ALA A 22 0.53 34.34 -8.53
N LEU A 23 -0.74 34.24 -8.09
CA LEU A 23 -1.19 34.87 -6.84
C LEU A 23 -0.44 34.32 -5.62
N VAL A 24 -0.24 33.00 -5.55
CA VAL A 24 0.49 32.34 -4.47
C VAL A 24 1.93 32.84 -4.40
N TYR A 25 2.62 32.94 -5.55
CA TYR A 25 3.97 33.48 -5.62
C TYR A 25 4.05 34.95 -5.20
N PHE A 26 3.08 35.76 -5.63
CA PHE A 26 3.06 37.20 -5.35
C PHE A 26 2.77 37.52 -3.88
N PHE A 27 1.84 36.78 -3.25
CA PHE A 27 1.44 37.03 -1.86
C PHE A 27 2.34 36.33 -0.83
N HIS A 28 3.03 35.25 -1.20
CA HIS A 28 3.88 34.49 -0.27
C HIS A 28 5.23 34.13 -0.91
N PRO A 29 6.11 35.12 -1.16
CA PRO A 29 7.44 34.86 -1.72
C PRO A 29 8.25 34.00 -0.76
N GLY A 30 8.30 32.69 -1.02
CA GLY A 30 8.91 31.69 -0.14
C GLY A 30 8.15 30.37 -0.08
N VAL A 31 6.85 30.36 -0.40
CA VAL A 31 6.10 29.10 -0.52
C VAL A 31 6.57 28.32 -1.73
N GLY A 32 7.01 27.08 -1.50
CA GLY A 32 7.66 26.24 -2.52
C GLY A 32 9.19 26.30 -2.53
N SER A 33 9.82 27.16 -1.72
CA SER A 33 11.27 27.10 -1.52
C SER A 33 11.62 25.94 -0.58
N PHE A 34 12.32 24.94 -1.10
CA PHE A 34 12.86 23.85 -0.28
C PHE A 34 14.13 24.33 0.40
N SER A 35 14.05 24.62 1.70
CA SER A 35 15.22 24.99 2.50
C SER A 35 15.85 23.73 3.09
N LEU A 36 17.01 23.33 2.56
CA LEU A 36 17.79 22.24 3.12
C LEU A 36 18.81 22.83 4.11
N ILE A 37 18.75 22.39 5.37
CA ILE A 37 19.69 22.79 6.42
C ILE A 37 20.61 21.60 6.69
N ILE A 38 21.92 21.80 6.54
CA ILE A 38 22.94 20.80 6.88
C ILE A 38 23.84 21.42 7.95
N ASN A 39 23.98 20.75 9.09
CA ASN A 39 24.80 21.22 10.22
C ASN A 39 24.40 22.62 10.76
N GLY A 40 23.12 22.97 10.68
CA GLY A 40 22.61 24.27 11.14
C GLY A 40 22.75 25.41 10.12
N GLU A 41 23.41 25.18 8.98
CA GLU A 41 23.52 26.16 7.91
C GLU A 41 22.59 25.84 6.74
N PRO A 42 21.88 26.83 6.17
CA PRO A 42 21.09 26.63 4.97
C PRO A 42 22.03 26.42 3.78
N VAL A 43 21.91 25.27 3.11
CA VAL A 43 22.72 24.94 1.95
C VAL A 43 22.40 25.92 0.84
N ALA A 44 23.32 26.80 0.43
CA ALA A 44 23.05 27.84 -0.55
C ALA A 44 22.91 27.31 -1.99
N ASP A 45 23.52 26.16 -2.30
CA ASP A 45 23.60 25.61 -3.64
C ASP A 45 22.25 25.06 -4.13
N PRO A 46 21.64 25.66 -5.18
CA PRO A 46 20.37 25.20 -5.73
C PRO A 46 20.43 23.77 -6.28
N LEU A 47 21.55 23.33 -6.86
CA LEU A 47 21.65 21.97 -7.42
C LEU A 47 21.57 20.92 -6.31
N ILE A 48 22.21 21.18 -5.17
CA ILE A 48 22.17 20.28 -4.01
C ILE A 48 20.75 20.23 -3.43
N ARG A 49 20.06 21.38 -3.36
CA ARG A 49 18.65 21.43 -2.92
C ARG A 49 17.74 20.62 -3.83
N PHE A 50 17.92 20.73 -5.15
CA PHE A 50 17.14 19.95 -6.11
C PHE A 50 17.44 18.46 -6.04
N ALA A 51 18.72 18.07 -5.88
CA ALA A 51 19.12 16.68 -5.75
C ALA A 51 18.56 16.01 -4.48
N ALA A 52 18.36 16.78 -3.40
CA ALA A 52 17.77 16.28 -2.17
C ALA A 52 16.31 15.83 -2.33
N ILE A 53 15.55 16.41 -3.27
CA ILE A 53 14.12 16.07 -3.47
C ILE A 53 13.94 14.62 -3.94
N PRO A 54 14.58 14.16 -5.05
CA PRO A 54 14.54 12.74 -5.43
C PRO A 54 15.03 11.82 -4.33
N THR A 55 16.10 12.18 -3.62
CA THR A 55 16.63 11.37 -2.53
C THR A 55 15.63 11.21 -1.38
N LEU A 56 14.96 12.29 -0.98
CA LEU A 56 13.90 12.27 0.03
C LEU A 56 12.72 11.38 -0.41
N LEU A 57 12.28 11.51 -1.66
CA LEU A 57 11.19 10.70 -2.20
C LEU A 57 11.54 9.20 -2.19
N ILE A 58 12.77 8.85 -2.59
CA ILE A 58 13.25 7.47 -2.55
C ILE A 58 13.30 6.96 -1.11
N ALA A 59 13.83 7.75 -0.16
CA ALA A 59 13.89 7.37 1.24
C ALA A 59 12.48 7.15 1.85
N MET A 60 11.53 8.03 1.52
CA MET A 60 10.13 7.89 1.94
C MET A 60 9.49 6.63 1.36
N LEU A 61 9.74 6.33 0.09
CA LEU A 61 9.25 5.11 -0.57
C LEU A 61 9.76 3.86 0.16
N PHE A 62 11.06 3.75 0.40
CA PHE A 62 11.64 2.62 1.13
C PHE A 62 11.10 2.50 2.55
N THR A 63 10.94 3.63 3.25
CA THR A 63 10.38 3.63 4.60
C THR A 63 8.93 3.12 4.60
N GLY A 64 8.12 3.53 3.61
CA GLY A 64 6.76 3.02 3.43
C GLY A 64 6.73 1.52 3.17
N ILE A 65 7.61 1.01 2.31
CA ILE A 65 7.76 -0.42 2.05
C ILE A 65 8.13 -1.16 3.33
N LEU A 66 9.13 -0.68 4.08
CA LEU A 66 9.57 -1.30 5.33
C LEU A 66 8.46 -1.31 6.38
N MET A 67 7.70 -0.22 6.52
CA MET A 67 6.53 -0.19 7.40
C MET A 67 5.49 -1.23 6.98
N PHE A 68 5.16 -1.31 5.69
CA PHE A 68 4.22 -2.31 5.20
C PHE A 68 4.69 -3.75 5.48
N LEU A 69 5.98 -4.04 5.23
CA LEU A 69 6.58 -5.34 5.57
C LEU A 69 6.54 -5.62 7.07
N ALA A 70 6.81 -4.62 7.91
CA ALA A 70 6.74 -4.77 9.36
C ALA A 70 5.30 -5.07 9.83
N PHE A 71 4.30 -4.36 9.30
CA PHE A 71 2.89 -4.63 9.60
C PHE A 71 2.44 -5.99 9.09
N LEU A 72 2.85 -6.40 7.90
CA LEU A 72 2.54 -7.72 7.35
C LEU A 72 3.24 -8.82 8.16
N GLY A 73 4.48 -8.61 8.58
CA GLY A 73 5.21 -9.51 9.47
C GLY A 73 4.51 -9.67 10.82
N VAL A 74 4.22 -8.57 11.52
CA VAL A 74 3.55 -8.59 12.83
C VAL A 74 2.13 -9.15 12.72
N GLY A 75 1.39 -8.78 11.68
CA GLY A 75 0.05 -9.29 11.41
C GLY A 75 0.03 -10.78 11.11
N MET A 76 0.96 -11.26 10.29
CA MET A 76 1.13 -12.70 10.01
C MET A 76 1.53 -13.48 11.27
N PHE A 77 2.42 -12.92 12.10
CA PHE A 77 2.80 -13.54 13.37
C PHE A 77 1.61 -13.65 14.33
N MET A 78 0.81 -12.60 14.48
CA MET A 78 -0.42 -12.64 15.30
C MET A 78 -1.44 -13.64 14.76
N PHE A 79 -1.62 -13.71 13.43
CA PHE A 79 -2.52 -14.67 12.80
C PHE A 79 -2.08 -16.12 13.04
N ILE A 80 -0.80 -16.44 12.81
CA ILE A 80 -0.26 -17.79 13.05
C ILE A 80 -0.38 -18.16 14.53
N ALA A 81 -0.08 -17.24 15.45
CA ALA A 81 -0.21 -17.50 16.88
C ALA A 81 -1.66 -17.78 17.30
N ALA A 82 -2.62 -16.98 16.80
CA ALA A 82 -4.04 -17.20 17.05
C ALA A 82 -4.53 -18.53 16.47
N LEU A 83 -4.11 -18.85 15.24
CA LEU A 83 -4.46 -20.11 14.57
C LEU A 83 -3.89 -21.33 15.32
N ALA A 84 -2.63 -21.26 15.76
CA ALA A 84 -2.02 -22.30 16.58
C ALA A 84 -2.75 -22.48 17.92
N PHE A 85 -3.16 -21.40 18.57
CA PHE A 85 -3.92 -21.44 19.81
C PHE A 85 -5.30 -22.08 19.64
N ILE A 86 -6.02 -21.73 18.56
CA ILE A 86 -7.31 -22.35 18.23
C ILE A 86 -7.12 -23.85 17.95
N MET A 87 -6.10 -24.24 17.18
CA MET A 87 -5.80 -25.64 16.91
C MET A 87 -5.51 -26.43 18.19
N LEU A 88 -4.74 -25.86 19.13
CA LEU A 88 -4.52 -26.45 20.45
C LEU A 88 -5.82 -26.57 21.25
N GLY A 89 -6.68 -25.55 21.22
CA GLY A 89 -8.00 -25.59 21.86
C GLY A 89 -8.87 -26.71 21.31
N VAL A 90 -8.93 -26.88 19.99
CA VAL A 90 -9.65 -27.99 19.35
C VAL A 90 -9.06 -29.34 19.77
N PHE A 91 -7.74 -29.45 19.82
CA PHE A 91 -7.06 -30.68 20.23
C PHE A 91 -7.37 -31.07 21.69
N MET A 92 -7.48 -30.08 22.58
CA MET A 92 -7.82 -30.29 23.99
C MET A 92 -9.30 -30.60 24.21
N VAL A 93 -10.22 -29.92 23.51
CA VAL A 93 -11.67 -30.06 23.73
C VAL A 93 -12.23 -31.29 22.99
N ALA A 94 -11.65 -31.65 21.85
CA ALA A 94 -12.16 -32.73 21.00
C ALA A 94 -11.03 -33.66 20.50
N PRO A 95 -10.22 -34.28 21.38
CA PRO A 95 -9.10 -35.13 20.98
C PRO A 95 -9.52 -36.33 20.12
N TYR A 96 -10.76 -36.80 20.28
CA TYR A 96 -11.32 -37.95 19.56
C TYR A 96 -11.98 -37.59 18.23
N PHE A 97 -12.03 -36.32 17.82
CA PHE A 97 -12.64 -35.91 16.54
C PHE A 97 -11.70 -36.05 15.34
N TRP A 98 -10.39 -36.22 15.57
CA TRP A 98 -9.41 -36.40 14.50
C TRP A 98 -9.71 -37.60 13.57
N PRO A 99 -10.03 -38.81 14.08
CA PRO A 99 -10.46 -39.93 13.23
C PRO A 99 -11.68 -39.59 12.37
N VAL A 100 -12.65 -38.84 12.91
CA VAL A 100 -13.87 -38.46 12.18
C VAL A 100 -13.55 -37.48 11.05
N LEU A 101 -12.68 -36.50 11.31
CA LEU A 101 -12.21 -35.56 10.28
C LEU A 101 -11.43 -36.27 9.17
N VAL A 102 -10.61 -37.27 9.50
CA VAL A 102 -9.90 -38.11 8.52
C VAL A 102 -10.88 -38.92 7.67
N ILE A 103 -11.94 -39.48 8.27
CA ILE A 103 -12.98 -40.21 7.54
C ILE A 103 -13.74 -39.27 6.59
N ILE A 104 -14.13 -38.08 7.05
CA ILE A 104 -14.81 -37.08 6.22
C ILE A 104 -13.92 -36.64 5.05
N PHE A 105 -12.64 -36.39 5.31
CA PHE A 105 -11.67 -36.04 4.27
C PHE A 105 -11.53 -37.16 3.22
N LEU A 106 -11.44 -38.42 3.65
CA LEU A 106 -11.42 -39.59 2.75
C LEU A 106 -12.67 -39.68 1.87
N VAL A 107 -13.87 -39.44 2.43
CA VAL A 107 -15.12 -39.44 1.67
C VAL A 107 -15.13 -38.34 0.60
N ILE A 108 -14.66 -37.13 0.95
CA ILE A 108 -14.57 -36.00 0.00
C ILE A 108 -13.61 -36.33 -1.15
N VAL A 109 -12.45 -36.91 -0.86
CA VAL A 109 -11.47 -37.33 -1.87
C VAL A 109 -12.05 -38.41 -2.79
N LEU A 110 -12.74 -39.40 -2.23
CA LEU A 110 -13.43 -40.43 -3.02
C LEU A 110 -14.50 -39.84 -3.95
N MET A 111 -15.31 -38.91 -3.45
CA MET A 111 -16.30 -38.20 -4.26
C MET A 111 -15.66 -37.34 -5.35
N SER A 112 -14.51 -36.71 -5.07
CA SER A 112 -13.78 -35.89 -6.03
C SER A 112 -13.12 -36.70 -7.15
N ILE A 113 -12.71 -37.94 -6.89
CA ILE A 113 -12.06 -38.81 -7.90
C ILE A 113 -13.10 -39.54 -8.77
N GLY A 114 -14.29 -39.83 -8.21
CA GLY A 114 -15.36 -40.54 -8.92
C GLY A 114 -16.08 -39.71 -10.00
N ASN A 115 -15.99 -38.39 -9.96
CA ASN A 115 -16.77 -37.50 -10.83
C ASN A 115 -16.14 -37.23 -12.22
N THR A 116 -15.09 -37.96 -12.60
CA THR A 116 -14.32 -37.72 -13.85
C THR A 116 -14.61 -38.74 -14.95
N LYS A 117 -15.58 -39.63 -14.79
CA LYS A 117 -15.88 -40.71 -15.77
C LYS A 117 -17.17 -40.57 -16.58
N ASP A 118 -17.94 -39.51 -16.37
CA ASP A 118 -19.14 -39.21 -17.17
C ASP A 118 -18.92 -37.95 -18.03
N SER A 119 -18.05 -38.06 -19.03
CA SER A 119 -18.00 -37.15 -20.20
C SER A 119 -17.67 -37.94 -21.45
#